data_AF-A0A816G7K2-F1
#
_entry.id   AF-A0A816G7K2-F1
#
_cell.length_a   1.000
_cell.length_b   1.000
_cell.length_c   1.000
_cell.angle_alpha   90.00
_cell.angle_beta   90.00
_cell.angle_gamma   90.00
#
_symmetry.space_group_name_H-M   'P 1'
#
loop_
_entity.id
_entity.type
_entity.pdbx_description
1 polymer ?
#
loop_
_entity_poly.entity_id
_entity_poly.type
_entity_poly.pdbx_seq_one_letter_code
_entity_poly.pdbx_strand_id
1 'polypeptide(L)'
;MNLMNKNYSLFFFQLYELSDEPKRKEFLDDLFAFMQKRGTPVNRIPIMAKHVLDLYELFRLVVSKGGLVEVINKKLWREVTKGLNLPSSITSAAFTLRTQYMKYLYPFECEKLQLSSPGELQAAI
;
A
#
# COMPACT_ATOMS: atom_id res chain seq x y z
N MET A 1 6.96 27.25 1.57
CA MET A 1 7.56 25.94 1.87
C MET A 1 6.73 25.33 3.01
N ASN A 2 5.75 24.48 2.68
CA ASN A 2 4.76 24.02 3.66
C ASN A 2 5.38 23.11 4.71
N LEU A 3 4.94 23.34 5.96
CA LEU A 3 5.32 22.69 7.19
C LEU A 3 4.98 21.19 7.17
N MET A 4 5.82 20.35 6.57
CA MET A 4 5.89 18.95 6.98
C MET A 4 6.66 18.88 8.30
N ASN A 5 5.92 18.67 9.39
CA ASN A 5 6.42 18.46 10.74
C ASN A 5 7.68 17.56 10.72
N LYS A 6 8.78 18.01 11.33
CA LYS A 6 10.10 17.36 11.29
C LYS A 6 10.11 15.88 11.72
N ASN A 7 9.07 15.40 12.40
CA ASN A 7 8.90 14.00 12.82
C ASN A 7 8.26 13.06 11.77
N TYR A 8 7.65 13.57 10.71
CA TYR A 8 7.26 12.74 9.56
C TYR A 8 8.50 12.29 8.78
N SER A 9 9.50 13.17 8.68
CA SER A 9 10.57 13.10 7.67
C SER A 9 11.25 11.73 7.48
N LEU A 10 11.75 11.05 8.52
CA LEU A 10 12.71 9.97 8.29
C LEU A 10 12.12 8.70 7.65
N PHE A 11 10.95 8.24 8.11
CA PHE A 11 10.34 7.02 7.59
C PHE A 11 9.66 7.24 6.23
N PHE A 12 9.12 8.43 5.99
CA PHE A 12 8.57 8.78 4.68
C PHE A 12 9.70 8.96 3.66
N PHE A 13 10.83 9.58 4.05
CA PHE A 13 11.99 9.76 3.18
C PHE A 13 12.51 8.42 2.64
N GLN A 14 12.55 7.38 3.48
CA GLN A 14 12.91 6.03 3.03
C GLN A 14 12.04 5.55 1.87
N LEU A 15 10.72 5.78 1.88
CA LEU A 15 9.85 5.35 0.77
C LEU A 15 10.16 6.06 -0.55
N TYR A 16 10.52 7.36 -0.50
CA TYR A 16 10.89 8.11 -1.70
C TYR A 16 12.23 7.65 -2.27
N GLU A 17 13.15 7.18 -1.42
CA GLU A 17 14.49 6.72 -1.83
C GLU A 17 14.55 5.23 -2.24
N LEU A 18 13.46 4.48 -2.08
CA LEU A 18 13.43 3.06 -2.47
C LEU A 18 13.59 2.84 -3.99
N SER A 19 13.22 3.81 -4.85
CA SER A 19 13.60 3.83 -6.27
C SER A 19 13.56 5.26 -6.85
N ASP A 20 14.33 5.50 -7.91
CA ASP A 20 14.37 6.78 -8.65
C ASP A 20 13.19 6.98 -9.62
N GLU A 21 12.09 6.23 -9.48
CA GLU A 21 10.94 6.37 -10.37
C GLU A 21 10.20 7.69 -10.12
N PRO A 22 10.06 8.58 -11.13
CA PRO A 22 9.39 9.87 -10.93
C PRO A 22 7.92 9.71 -10.49
N LYS A 23 7.25 8.66 -10.98
CA LYS A 23 5.87 8.33 -10.63
C LYS A 23 5.70 7.90 -9.17
N ARG A 24 6.76 7.41 -8.52
CA ARG A 24 6.71 6.99 -7.11
C ARG A 24 6.45 8.18 -6.21
N LYS A 25 7.21 9.27 -6.41
CA LYS A 25 7.05 10.49 -5.63
C LYS A 25 5.66 11.08 -5.80
N GLU A 26 5.21 11.22 -7.05
CA GLU A 26 3.87 11.72 -7.36
C GLU A 26 2.78 10.86 -6.71
N PHE A 27 2.88 9.53 -6.81
CA PHE A 27 1.92 8.62 -6.18
C PHE A 27 1.89 8.75 -4.65
N LEU A 28 3.06 8.80 -4.01
CA LEU A 28 3.16 8.89 -2.56
C LEU A 28 2.59 10.23 -2.06
N ASP A 29 2.90 11.33 -2.75
CA ASP A 29 2.37 12.66 -2.44
C ASP A 29 0.83 12.67 -2.57
N ASP A 30 0.29 12.13 -3.67
CA ASP A 30 -1.15 11.99 -3.90
C ASP A 30 -1.83 11.12 -2.83
N LEU A 31 -1.22 9.99 -2.49
CA LEU A 31 -1.73 9.05 -1.49
C LEU A 31 -1.79 9.73 -0.12
N PHE A 32 -0.72 10.39 0.31
CA PHE A 32 -0.69 11.03 1.63
C PHE A 32 -1.64 12.21 1.71
N ALA A 33 -1.74 13.02 0.65
CA ALA A 33 -2.72 14.10 0.57
C ALA A 33 -4.16 13.56 0.63
N PHE A 34 -4.46 12.48 -0.10
CA PHE A 34 -5.76 11.83 -0.07
C PHE A 34 -6.11 11.28 1.33
N MET A 35 -5.18 10.58 1.98
CA MET A 35 -5.38 10.03 3.32
C MET A 35 -5.56 11.13 4.37
N GLN A 36 -4.82 12.24 4.25
CA GLN A 36 -5.00 13.42 5.10
C GLN A 36 -6.38 14.03 4.90
N LYS A 37 -6.83 14.20 3.64
CA LYS A 37 -8.15 14.75 3.32
C LYS A 37 -9.30 13.89 3.85
N ARG A 38 -9.13 12.57 3.88
CA ARG A 38 -10.12 11.63 4.47
C ARG A 38 -10.11 11.55 6.00
N GLY A 39 -9.26 12.33 6.67
CA GLY A 39 -9.14 12.29 8.14
C GLY A 39 -8.44 11.04 8.68
N THR A 40 -7.75 10.27 7.83
CA THR A 40 -6.96 9.09 8.22
C THR A 40 -5.49 9.26 7.83
N PRO A 41 -4.81 10.32 8.28
CA PRO A 41 -3.44 10.60 7.85
C PRO A 41 -2.51 9.43 8.17
N VAL A 42 -1.63 9.13 7.22
CA VAL A 42 -0.58 8.13 7.42
C VAL A 42 0.44 8.74 8.38
N ASN A 43 0.40 8.34 9.65
CA ASN A 43 1.32 8.86 10.67
C ASN A 43 2.60 8.01 10.79
N ARG A 44 2.54 6.73 10.41
CA ARG A 44 3.66 5.79 10.40
C ARG A 44 3.48 4.78 9.27
N ILE A 45 4.56 4.50 8.55
CA ILE A 45 4.58 3.44 7.53
C ILE A 45 4.69 2.09 8.24
N PRO A 46 3.86 1.09 7.87
CA PRO A 46 4.00 -0.24 8.42
C PRO A 46 5.35 -0.87 8.07
N ILE A 47 5.96 -1.51 9.06
CA ILE A 47 7.21 -2.28 8.90
C ILE A 47 6.84 -3.75 8.94
N MET A 48 7.39 -4.51 7.99
CA MET A 48 7.18 -5.93 7.86
C MET A 48 8.52 -6.65 7.79
N ALA A 49 8.77 -7.55 8.73
CA ALA A 49 10.05 -8.28 8.84
C ALA A 49 11.29 -7.38 8.82
N LYS A 50 11.25 -6.25 9.56
CA LYS A 50 12.31 -5.22 9.62
C LYS A 50 12.51 -4.41 8.33
N HIS A 51 11.70 -4.63 7.30
CA HIS A 51 11.69 -3.83 6.08
C HIS A 51 10.50 -2.88 6.08
N VAL A 52 10.70 -1.66 5.60
CA VAL A 52 9.62 -0.72 5.34
C VAL A 52 8.72 -1.31 4.25
N LEU A 53 7.41 -1.30 4.46
CA LEU A 53 6.48 -1.76 3.44
C LEU A 53 6.40 -0.73 2.30
N ASP A 54 6.87 -1.11 1.12
CA ASP A 54 6.76 -0.29 -0.08
C ASP A 54 5.28 -0.20 -0.51
N LEU A 55 4.62 0.89 -0.15
CA LEU A 55 3.22 1.16 -0.49
C LEU A 55 3.02 1.35 -2.00
N TYR A 56 4.03 1.87 -2.70
CA TYR A 56 3.97 2.09 -4.15
C TYR A 56 4.00 0.77 -4.90
N GLU A 57 4.99 -0.08 -4.60
CA GLU A 57 5.08 -1.40 -5.23
C GLU A 57 3.92 -2.31 -4.83
N LEU A 58 3.47 -2.25 -3.58
CA LEU A 58 2.31 -3.03 -3.13
C LEU A 58 1.07 -2.64 -3.93
N PHE A 59 0.81 -1.33 -4.11
CA PHE A 59 -0.30 -0.83 -4.92
C PHE A 59 -0.18 -1.30 -6.37
N ARG A 60 0.98 -1.08 -7.02
CA ARG A 60 1.22 -1.53 -8.40
C ARG A 60 0.99 -3.03 -8.58
N LEU A 61 1.52 -3.87 -7.69
CA LEU A 61 1.42 -5.32 -7.79
C LEU A 61 -0.02 -5.80 -7.65
N VAL A 62 -0.79 -5.23 -6.74
CA VAL A 62 -2.21 -5.57 -6.54
C VAL A 62 -3.06 -5.08 -7.69
N VAL A 63 -2.90 -3.82 -8.12
CA VAL A 63 -3.62 -3.24 -9.26
C VAL A 63 -3.32 -4.01 -10.55
N SER A 64 -2.06 -4.39 -10.79
CA SER A 64 -1.69 -5.21 -11.97
C SER A 64 -2.39 -6.57 -12.01
N LYS A 65 -2.89 -7.05 -10.87
CA LYS A 65 -3.62 -8.32 -10.71
C LYS A 65 -5.13 -8.14 -10.68
N GLY A 66 -5.64 -6.93 -10.91
CA GLY A 66 -7.07 -6.63 -10.91
C GLY A 66 -7.62 -6.04 -9.62
N GLY A 67 -6.76 -5.61 -8.69
CA GLY A 67 -7.16 -4.96 -7.44
C GLY A 67 -7.25 -5.92 -6.25
N LEU A 68 -7.61 -5.37 -5.09
CA LEU A 68 -7.54 -6.10 -3.82
C LEU A 68 -8.41 -7.37 -3.83
N VAL A 69 -9.67 -7.24 -4.26
CA VAL A 69 -10.65 -8.34 -4.27
C VAL A 69 -10.16 -9.50 -5.14
N GLU A 70 -9.63 -9.20 -6.31
CA GLU A 70 -9.13 -10.21 -7.25
C GLU A 70 -7.93 -10.96 -6.68
N VAL A 71 -7.01 -10.25 -6.01
CA VAL A 71 -5.87 -10.87 -5.32
C VAL A 71 -6.32 -11.79 -4.19
N ILE A 72 -7.38 -11.43 -3.45
CA ILE A 72 -7.96 -12.27 -2.40
C ILE A 72 -8.61 -13.53 -3.00
N ASN A 73 -9.51 -13.35 -3.97
CA ASN A 73 -10.26 -14.44 -4.60
C ASN A 73 -9.34 -15.46 -5.28
N LYS A 74 -8.33 -14.98 -6.02
CA LYS A 74 -7.35 -15.84 -6.71
C LYS A 74 -6.18 -16.29 -5.82
N LYS A 75 -6.17 -15.91 -4.54
CA LYS A 75 -5.10 -16.24 -3.57
C LYS A 75 -3.70 -15.84 -4.05
N LEU A 76 -3.58 -14.69 -4.72
CA LEU A 76 -2.34 -14.22 -5.38
C LEU A 76 -1.35 -13.54 -4.42
N TRP A 77 -1.60 -13.54 -3.12
CA TRP A 77 -0.72 -12.92 -2.12
C TRP A 77 0.71 -13.44 -2.17
N ARG A 78 0.91 -14.72 -2.52
CA ARG A 78 2.26 -15.30 -2.67
C ARG A 78 3.07 -14.64 -3.79
N GLU A 79 2.40 -14.25 -4.88
CA GLU A 79 3.05 -13.52 -5.97
C GLU A 79 3.34 -12.07 -5.58
N VAL A 80 2.41 -11.44 -4.85
CA VAL A 80 2.60 -10.07 -4.34
C VAL A 80 3.79 -10.02 -3.37
N THR A 81 3.91 -10.98 -2.44
CA THR A 81 5.07 -11.06 -1.53
C THR A 81 6.38 -11.26 -2.27
N LYS A 82 6.37 -12.06 -3.35
CA LYS A 82 7.56 -12.30 -4.18
C LYS A 82 7.96 -11.03 -4.95
N GLY A 83 6.99 -10.30 -5.50
CA GLY A 83 7.24 -9.02 -6.18
C GLY A 83 7.79 -7.94 -5.25
N LEU A 84 7.37 -7.95 -3.98
CA LEU A 84 7.89 -7.06 -2.93
C LEU A 84 9.26 -7.50 -2.37
N ASN A 85 9.87 -8.55 -2.90
CA ASN A 85 11.10 -9.15 -2.39
C ASN A 85 11.03 -9.50 -0.88
N LEU A 86 9.83 -9.83 -0.38
CA LEU A 86 9.65 -10.22 1.01
C LEU A 86 10.07 -11.69 1.22
N PRO A 87 10.72 -12.02 2.34
CA PRO A 87 11.07 -13.39 2.68
C PRO A 87 9.83 -14.31 2.70
N SER A 88 9.92 -15.46 2.05
CA SER A 88 8.85 -16.47 2.04
C SER A 88 8.63 -17.15 3.39
N SER A 89 9.52 -16.93 4.36
CA SER A 89 9.42 -17.42 5.73
C SER A 89 8.41 -16.64 6.58
N ILE A 90 7.87 -15.53 6.08
CA ILE A 90 6.87 -14.74 6.81
C ILE A 90 5.49 -15.40 6.65
N THR A 91 5.14 -16.28 7.59
CA THR A 91 3.88 -17.03 7.57
C THR A 91 2.64 -16.13 7.52
N SER A 92 2.66 -14.98 8.21
CA SER A 92 1.54 -14.03 8.27
C SER A 92 1.52 -13.03 7.12
N ALA A 93 2.35 -13.20 6.08
CA ALA A 93 2.56 -12.16 5.09
C ALA A 93 1.31 -11.72 4.34
N ALA A 94 0.55 -12.69 3.84
CA ALA A 94 -0.71 -12.42 3.14
C ALA A 94 -1.70 -11.63 4.02
N PHE A 95 -1.85 -12.03 5.29
CA PHE A 95 -2.76 -11.39 6.23
C PHE A 95 -2.32 -9.95 6.54
N THR A 96 -1.03 -9.76 6.83
CA THR A 96 -0.48 -8.43 7.11
C THR A 96 -0.65 -7.51 5.90
N LEU A 97 -0.24 -7.96 4.69
CA LEU A 97 -0.36 -7.17 3.47
C LEU A 97 -1.81 -6.81 3.17
N ARG A 98 -2.74 -7.76 3.26
CA ARG A 98 -4.18 -7.52 3.11
C ARG A 98 -4.67 -6.43 4.07
N THR A 99 -4.36 -6.56 5.35
CA THR A 99 -4.79 -5.60 6.38
C THR A 99 -4.23 -4.20 6.14
N GLN A 100 -2.94 -4.11 5.78
CA GLN A 100 -2.33 -2.81 5.46
C GLN A 100 -2.90 -2.22 4.18
N TYR A 101 -3.12 -3.03 3.15
CA TYR A 101 -3.73 -2.60 1.90
C TYR A 101 -5.13 -2.05 2.12
N MET A 102 -5.98 -2.79 2.83
CA MET A 102 -7.35 -2.35 3.17
C MET A 102 -7.37 -1.01 3.90
N LYS A 103 -6.40 -0.78 4.78
CA LYS A 103 -6.34 0.44 5.59
C LYS A 103 -5.83 1.66 4.81
N TYR A 104 -4.78 1.49 4.02
CA TYR A 104 -4.04 2.61 3.43
C TYR A 104 -4.28 2.79 1.93
N LEU A 105 -4.45 1.70 1.18
CA LEU A 105 -4.44 1.71 -0.28
C LEU A 105 -5.82 1.47 -0.89
N TYR A 106 -6.66 0.65 -0.26
CA TYR A 106 -7.96 0.30 -0.78
C TYR A 106 -8.89 1.51 -1.01
N PRO A 107 -8.99 2.49 -0.08
CA PRO A 107 -9.82 3.66 -0.36
C PRO A 107 -9.30 4.49 -1.54
N PHE A 108 -7.98 4.52 -1.74
CA PHE A 108 -7.35 5.20 -2.86
C PHE A 108 -7.58 4.45 -4.18
N GLU A 109 -7.48 3.11 -4.17
CA GLU A 109 -7.82 2.24 -5.30
C GLU A 109 -9.29 2.44 -5.73
N CYS A 110 -10.23 2.42 -4.78
CA CYS A 110 -11.64 2.63 -5.08
C CYS A 110 -11.90 4.01 -5.70
N GLU A 111 -11.28 5.08 -5.18
CA GLU A 111 -11.49 6.43 -5.71
C GLU A 111 -10.87 6.62 -7.09
N LYS A 112 -9.63 6.13 -7.29
CA LYS A 112 -8.85 6.43 -8.50
C LYS A 112 -9.09 5.44 -9.63
N LEU A 113 -9.37 4.17 -9.32
CA LEU A 113 -9.43 3.08 -10.31
C LEU A 113 -10.76 2.31 -10.31
N GLN A 114 -11.55 2.38 -9.24
CA GLN A 114 -12.87 1.73 -9.14
C GLN A 114 -12.84 0.21 -9.47
N LEU A 115 -11.76 -0.49 -9.11
CA LEU A 115 -11.58 -1.91 -9.44
C LEU A 115 -12.51 -2.85 -8.64
N SER A 116 -12.99 -2.41 -7.48
CA SER A 116 -13.88 -3.19 -6.63
C SER A 116 -14.68 -2.32 -5.66
N SER A 117 -15.75 -2.89 -5.13
CA SER A 117 -16.65 -2.27 -4.16
C SER A 117 -16.51 -2.87 -2.75
N PRO A 118 -16.87 -2.11 -1.68
CA PRO A 118 -16.85 -2.63 -0.31
C PRO A 118 -17.67 -3.92 -0.12
N GLY A 119 -18.76 -4.10 -0.88
CA GLY A 119 -19.58 -5.32 -0.83
C GLY A 119 -18.84 -6.54 -1.38
N GLU A 120 -18.15 -6.39 -2.51
CA GLU A 120 -17.32 -7.46 -3.08
C GLU A 120 -16.13 -7.80 -2.18
N LEU A 121 -15.52 -6.79 -1.57
CA LEU A 121 -14.49 -7.00 -0.57
C LEU A 121 -15.02 -7.82 0.61
N GLN A 122 -16.17 -7.44 1.18
CA GLN A 122 -16.77 -8.19 2.29
C GLN A 122 -17.08 -9.65 1.93
N ALA A 123 -17.47 -9.93 0.68
CA ALA A 123 -17.74 -11.28 0.20
C ALA A 123 -16.45 -12.12 -0.02
N ALA A 124 -15.34 -11.48 -0.38
CA ALA A 124 -14.05 -12.13 -0.61
C ALA A 124 -13.29 -12.45 0.69
N ILE A 125 -13.62 -11.76 1.79
CA ILE A 125 -12.84 -11.71 3.04
C ILE A 125 -13.02 -12.93 3.93
#